data_AF-A0A5E4IHC7-F1
#
_entry.id   AF-A0A5E4IHC7-F1
#
_cell.length_a   1.000
_cell.length_b   1.000
_cell.length_c   1.000
_cell.angle_alpha   90.00
_cell.angle_beta   90.00
_cell.angle_gamma   90.00
#
_symmetry.space_group_name_H-M   'P 1'
#
loop_
_entity.id
_entity.type
_entity.pdbx_description
1 polymer ?
#
loop_
_entity_poly.entity_id
_entity_poly.type
_entity_poly.pdbx_seq_one_letter_code
_entity_poly.pdbx_strand_id
1 'polypeptide(L)' 'MAVLLVVGNVPRIPTPFFNIFDTGATFTSVIAGEMGEVARGSLHFQALFAVGLILLLVVTILNVVADQIRARIRKKFGGY' A
#
# COMPACT_ATOMS: atom_id res chain seq x y z
N MET A 1 8.75 -1.78 9.69
CA MET A 1 8.41 -1.34 11.07
C MET A 1 7.92 0.11 11.15
N ALA A 2 8.49 1.09 10.42
CA ALA A 2 8.08 2.51 10.53
C ALA A 2 6.57 2.77 10.30
N VAL A 3 5.96 2.17 9.26
CA VAL A 3 4.54 2.38 8.93
C VAL A 3 3.61 1.85 10.03
N LEU A 4 3.92 0.68 10.60
CA LEU A 4 3.18 0.09 11.71
C LEU A 4 3.10 1.04 12.91
N LEU A 5 4.24 1.65 13.27
CA LEU A 5 4.35 2.52 14.45
C LEU A 5 3.75 3.91 14.24
N VAL A 6 3.83 4.45 13.03
CA VAL A 6 3.32 5.80 12.71
C VAL A 6 1.81 5.81 12.51
N VAL A 7 1.27 4.75 11.90
CA VAL A 7 -0.16 4.64 11.59
C VAL A 7 -0.93 3.89 12.69
N GLY A 8 -0.24 3.15 13.57
CA GLY A 8 -0.85 2.46 14.70
C GLY A 8 -1.66 1.19 14.37
N ASN A 9 -1.88 0.89 13.08
CA ASN A 9 -2.58 -0.31 12.61
C ASN A 9 -3.99 -0.50 13.20
N VAL A 10 -4.77 0.56 13.35
CA VAL A 10 -6.15 0.45 13.86
C VAL A 10 -7.07 0.01 12.71
N PRO A 11 -7.70 -1.19 12.73
CA PRO A 11 -8.61 -1.65 11.68
C PRO A 11 -9.97 -0.95 11.82
N ARG A 12 -9.98 0.38 11.70
CA ARG A 12 -11.16 1.23 11.74
C ARG A 12 -11.38 1.79 10.34
N ILE A 13 -12.61 1.66 9.86
CA ILE A 13 -13.04 2.33 8.63
C ILE A 13 -13.44 3.76 9.02
N PRO A 14 -12.82 4.80 8.43
CA PRO A 14 -13.14 6.18 8.76
C PRO A 14 -14.59 6.51 8.39
N THR A 15 -15.30 7.11 9.35
CA THR A 15 -16.64 7.67 9.17
C THR A 15 -16.57 9.17 9.42
N PRO A 16 -16.72 10.06 8.42
CA PRO A 16 -17.04 9.84 7.00
C PRO A 16 -15.88 9.26 6.17
N PHE A 17 -16.17 8.58 5.06
CA PHE A 17 -15.18 7.95 4.17
C PHE A 17 -14.08 8.89 3.63
N PHE A 18 -14.30 10.20 3.69
CA PHE A 18 -13.39 11.23 3.20
C PHE A 18 -12.48 11.81 4.30
N ASN A 19 -12.56 11.30 5.53
CA ASN A 19 -11.74 11.79 6.63
C ASN A 19 -10.31 11.27 6.52
N ILE A 20 -9.48 12.00 5.77
CA ILE A 20 -8.07 11.69 5.51
C ILE A 20 -7.15 11.82 6.74
N PHE A 21 -7.63 12.43 7.84
CA PHE A 21 -6.89 12.57 9.09
C PHE A 21 -7.25 11.52 10.13
N ASP A 22 -8.23 10.66 9.84
CA ASP A 22 -8.56 9.55 10.72
C ASP A 22 -7.56 8.41 10.54
N THR A 23 -7.28 7.73 11.64
CA THR A 23 -6.25 6.69 11.70
C THR A 23 -6.85 5.36 11.26
N GLY A 24 -6.28 4.74 10.22
CA GLY A 24 -6.75 3.46 9.67
C GLY A 24 -5.63 2.45 9.47
N ALA A 25 -5.97 1.20 9.14
CA ALA A 25 -4.98 0.17 8.84
C ALA A 25 -4.53 0.26 7.37
N THR A 26 -3.22 0.41 7.13
CA THR A 26 -2.67 0.36 5.77
C THR A 26 -2.38 -1.08 5.36
N PHE A 27 -2.51 -1.39 4.07
CA PHE A 27 -2.21 -2.73 3.55
C PHE A 27 -0.80 -3.21 3.93
N THR A 28 0.20 -2.33 3.85
CA THR A 28 1.58 -2.64 4.27
C THR A 28 1.68 -2.99 5.75
N SER A 29 0.94 -2.28 6.61
CA SER A 29 0.91 -2.50 8.05
C SER A 29 0.27 -3.84 8.39
N VAL A 30 -0.89 -4.15 7.81
CA VAL A 30 -1.61 -5.42 8.03
C VAL A 30 -0.75 -6.61 7.60
N ILE A 31 -0.12 -6.53 6.42
CA ILE A 31 0.76 -7.60 5.94
C ILE A 31 1.97 -7.78 6.87
N ALA A 32 2.62 -6.69 7.27
CA ALA A 32 3.81 -6.77 8.11
C ALA A 32 3.52 -7.26 9.55
N GLY A 33 2.35 -6.95 10.09
CA GLY A 33 1.94 -7.36 11.43
C GLY A 33 1.42 -8.80 11.46
N GLU A 34 0.49 -9.12 10.57
CA GLU A 34 -0.30 -10.36 10.70
C GLU A 34 0.25 -11.52 9.85
N MET A 35 0.99 -11.26 8.77
CA MET A 35 1.44 -12.34 7.87
C MET A 35 2.46 -13.29 8.53
N GLY A 36 3.13 -12.83 9.60
CA GLY A 36 4.04 -13.65 10.39
C GLY A 36 3.35 -14.54 11.45
N GLU A 37 2.14 -14.19 11.87
CA GLU A 37 1.42 -14.86 12.98
C GLU A 37 0.40 -15.90 12.49
N VAL A 38 0.08 -15.90 11.19
CA VAL A 38 -1.05 -16.67 10.66
C VAL A 38 -0.61 -18.05 10.14
N ALA A 39 -1.40 -19.08 10.48
CA ALA A 39 -1.10 -20.44 10.06
C ALA A 39 -1.17 -20.58 8.53
N ARG A 40 -0.12 -21.16 7.93
CA ARG A 40 -0.06 -21.47 6.50
C ARG A 40 -1.19 -22.45 6.15
N GLY A 41 -2.01 -22.09 5.17
CA GLY A 41 -3.17 -22.88 4.74
C GLY A 41 -4.51 -22.43 5.32
N SER A 42 -4.53 -21.43 6.20
CA SER A 42 -5.78 -20.78 6.65
C SER A 42 -6.35 -19.84 5.58
N LEU A 43 -7.67 -19.63 5.62
CA LEU A 43 -8.36 -18.64 4.79
C LEU A 43 -7.78 -17.23 4.98
N HIS A 44 -7.36 -16.89 6.20
CA HIS A 44 -6.76 -15.60 6.53
C HIS A 44 -5.40 -15.40 5.85
N PHE A 45 -4.55 -16.42 5.80
CA PHE A 45 -3.28 -16.36 5.07
C PHE A 45 -3.49 -16.07 3.57
N GLN A 46 -4.51 -16.69 2.96
CA GLN A 46 -4.84 -16.45 1.55
C GLN A 46 -5.38 -15.03 1.33
N ALA A 47 -6.19 -14.51 2.26
CA ALA A 47 -6.67 -13.13 2.21
C ALA A 47 -5.51 -12.12 2.30
N LEU A 48 -4.58 -12.31 3.25
CA LEU A 48 -3.39 -11.45 3.37
C LEU A 48 -2.51 -11.51 2.13
N PHE A 49 -2.35 -12.69 1.53
CA PHE A 49 -1.61 -12.84 0.29
C PHE A 49 -2.28 -12.07 -0.87
N ALA A 50 -3.60 -12.15 -0.99
CA ALA A 50 -4.35 -11.39 -2.00
C ALA A 50 -4.20 -9.88 -1.79
N VAL A 51 -4.25 -9.39 -0.54
CA VAL A 51 -4.00 -7.98 -0.21
C VAL A 51 -2.56 -7.57 -0.59
N GLY A 52 -1.57 -8.43 -0.37
CA GLY A 52 -0.20 -8.22 -0.82
C GLY A 52 -0.07 -8.11 -2.33
N LEU A 53 -0.79 -8.93 -3.09
CA LEU A 53 -0.84 -8.85 -4.54
C LEU A 53 -1.47 -7.54 -5.03
N ILE A 54 -2.54 -7.08 -4.38
CA ILE A 54 -3.16 -5.78 -4.67
C ILE A 54 -2.15 -4.64 -4.40
N LEU A 55 -1.47 -4.68 -3.26
CA LEU A 55 -0.47 -3.67 -2.91
C LEU A 55 0.66 -3.62 -3.95
N LEU A 56 1.13 -4.78 -4.42
CA LEU A 56 2.12 -4.86 -5.49
C LEU A 56 1.63 -4.17 -6.76
N LEU A 57 0.39 -4.47 -7.20
CA LEU A 57 -0.20 -3.84 -8.38
C LEU A 57 -0.28 -2.32 -8.25
N VAL A 58 -0.71 -1.82 -7.09
CA VAL A 58 -0.79 -0.37 -6.81
C VAL A 58 0.60 0.27 -6.93
N VAL A 59 1.61 -0.32 -6.29
CA VAL A 59 2.98 0.20 -6.33
C VAL A 59 3.55 0.14 -7.75
N THR A 60 3.31 -0.94 -8.49
CA THR A 60 3.74 -1.06 -9.89
C THR A 60 3.08 0.00 -10.76
N ILE A 61 1.77 0.21 -10.64
CA ILE A 61 1.06 1.25 -11.41
C ILE A 61 1.62 2.63 -11.10
N LEU A 62 1.80 2.96 -9.82
CA LEU A 62 2.36 4.25 -9.41
C LEU A 62 3.78 4.46 -9.97
N ASN A 63 4.64 3.43 -9.91
CA ASN A 63 5.98 3.50 -10.47
C ASN A 63 5.95 3.67 -12.00
N VAL A 64 5.13 2.89 -12.72
CA VAL A 64 4.99 3.00 -14.17
C VAL A 64 4.50 4.40 -14.58
N VAL A 65 3.51 4.94 -13.87
CA VAL A 65 3.00 6.29 -14.13
C VAL A 65 4.08 7.34 -13.85
N ALA A 66 4.80 7.21 -12.73
CA ALA A 66 5.90 8.12 -12.39
C ALA A 66 7.00 8.09 -13.47
N ASP A 67 7.36 6.91 -13.97
CA ASP A 67 8.36 6.77 -15.02
C ASP A 67 7.87 7.30 -16.37
N GLN A 68 6.61 7.11 -16.72
CA GLN A 68 6.03 7.74 -17.91
C GLN A 68 6.05 9.27 -17.81
N ILE A 69 5.68 9.84 -16.66
CA ILE A 69 5.74 11.29 -16.43
C ILE A 69 7.19 11.78 -16.53
N ARG A 70 8.15 11.09 -15.90
CA ARG A 70 9.58 11.42 -15.99
C ARG A 70 10.08 11.37 -17.43
N ALA A 71 9.69 10.36 -18.20
CA ALA A 71 10.05 10.25 -19.61
C ALA A 71 9.47 11.40 -20.45
N ARG A 72 8.22 11.81 -20.18
CA ARG A 72 7.59 12.97 -20.82
C ARG A 72 8.31 14.28 -20.48
N ILE A 73 8.65 14.50 -19.21
CA ILE A 73 9.39 15.70 -18.76
C ILE A 73 10.77 15.74 -19.41
N ARG A 74 11.49 14.60 -19.42
CA ARG A 74 12.83 14.53 -20.03
C ARG A 74 12.81 14.82 -21.52
N LYS A 75 11.80 14.35 -22.27
CA LYS A 75 11.61 14.71 -23.69
C LYS A 75 11.28 16.19 -23.91
N LYS A 76 10.61 16.84 -22.95
CA LYS A 76 10.20 18.25 -23.06
C LYS A 76 11.28 19.25 -22.63
N PHE A 77 12.19 18.85 -21.73
CA PHE A 77 13.20 19.74 -21.15
C PHE A 77 14.66 19.28 -21.34
N GLY A 78 14.90 18.08 -21.86
CA GLY A 78 16.25 17.52 -22.07
C GLY A 78 16.91 17.88 -23.40
N GLY A 79 16.50 19.00 -24.03
CA GLY A 79 17.12 19.56 -25.22
C GLY A 79 17.87 20.84 -24.91
N TYR A 80 19.04 20.72 -24.30
CA TYR A 80 20.16 21.68 -24.37
C TYR A 80 21.45 20.86 -24.40
#